data_AF-A0AAJ6PCL5-F1
#
_entry.id   AF-A0AAJ6PCL5-F1
#
_cell.length_a   1.000
_cell.length_b   1.000
_cell.length_c   1.000
_cell.angle_alpha   90.00
_cell.angle_beta   90.00
_cell.angle_gamma   90.00
#
_symmetry.space_group_name_H-M   'P 1'
#
loop_
_entity.id
_entity.type
_entity.pdbx_description
1 polymer ?
#
loop_
_entity_poly.entity_id
_entity_poly.type
_entity_poly.pdbx_seq_one_letter_code
_entity_poly.pdbx_strand_id
1 'polypeptide(L)' 'MLHSNSSYDDLPPTHIARTQPPAKKPTRFLSCFRRGFIQIIVALLLAQPLPVASFFPESWRSPTAFSSA' A
#
# COMPACT_ATOMS: atom_id res chain seq x y z
N MET A 1 10.29 0.10 -28.86
CA MET A 1 9.25 -0.68 -28.14
C MET A 1 9.53 -0.54 -26.65
N LEU A 2 8.79 0.32 -25.95
CA LEU A 2 8.88 0.44 -24.50
C LEU A 2 7.78 -0.46 -23.91
N HIS A 3 8.16 -1.56 -23.28
CA HIS A 3 7.23 -2.32 -22.45
C HIS A 3 6.86 -1.43 -21.27
N SER A 4 5.59 -1.03 -21.21
CA SER A 4 5.01 -0.42 -20.02
C SER A 4 4.93 -1.53 -18.97
N ASN A 5 5.93 -1.64 -18.10
CA ASN A 5 5.88 -2.53 -16.94
C ASN A 5 4.87 -1.98 -15.94
N SER A 6 3.58 -2.06 -16.29
CA SER A 6 2.53 -1.73 -15.35
C SER A 6 2.33 -2.94 -14.45
N SER A 7 2.23 -2.73 -13.14
CA SER A 7 1.95 -3.78 -12.14
C SER A 7 0.66 -4.56 -12.42
N TYR A 8 -0.11 -4.20 -13.45
CA TYR A 8 -1.38 -4.80 -13.84
C TYR A 8 -1.28 -5.82 -14.97
N ASP A 9 -0.12 -5.95 -15.63
CA ASP A 9 0.02 -6.81 -16.81
C ASP A 9 -0.03 -8.30 -16.47
N ASP A 10 0.42 -8.68 -15.27
CA ASP A 10 0.37 -10.06 -14.77
C ASP A 10 -1.02 -10.46 -14.25
N LEU A 11 -1.99 -9.54 -14.16
CA LEU A 11 -3.32 -9.85 -13.65
C LEU A 11 -4.23 -10.41 -14.75
N PRO A 12 -5.08 -11.41 -14.45
CA PRO A 12 -5.99 -11.97 -15.43
C PRO A 12 -6.91 -10.89 -16.02
N PRO A 13 -7.36 -11.04 -17.28
CA PRO A 13 -8.16 -10.03 -17.99
C PRO A 13 -9.49 -9.73 -17.28
N THR A 14 -10.01 -10.68 -16.52
CA THR A 14 -11.23 -10.54 -15.71
C THR A 14 -11.01 -9.91 -14.34
N HIS A 15 -9.77 -9.55 -13.99
CA HIS A 15 -9.46 -9.04 -12.67
C HIS A 15 -10.07 -7.66 -12.45
N ILE A 16 -10.75 -7.49 -11.30
CA ILE A 16 -11.48 -6.27 -10.94
C ILE A 16 -10.60 -5.01 -11.02
N ALA A 17 -9.30 -5.13 -10.71
CA ALA A 17 -8.35 -4.01 -10.79
C ALA A 17 -8.01 -3.56 -12.23
N ARG A 18 -8.24 -4.40 -13.26
CA ARG A 18 -8.14 -4.01 -14.68
C ARG A 18 -9.42 -3.34 -15.18
N THR A 19 -10.57 -3.79 -14.68
CA THR A 19 -11.88 -3.35 -15.19
C THR A 19 -12.40 -2.09 -14.51
N GLN A 20 -11.98 -1.79 -13.28
CA GLN A 20 -12.46 -0.61 -12.57
C GLN A 20 -11.66 0.63 -12.93
N PRO A 21 -12.33 1.78 -13.19
CA PRO A 21 -11.63 3.04 -13.31
C PRO A 21 -10.93 3.37 -11.98
N PRO A 22 -9.73 3.97 -12.01
CA PRO A 22 -9.02 4.32 -10.79
C PRO A 22 -9.90 5.22 -9.93
N ALA A 23 -10.15 4.79 -8.69
CA ALA A 23 -10.88 5.61 -7.74
C ALA A 23 -10.22 6.99 -7.60
N LYS A 24 -11.04 8.05 -7.50
CA LYS A 24 -10.57 9.41 -7.19
C LYS A 24 -9.95 9.41 -5.79
N LYS A 25 -8.65 9.12 -5.71
CA LYS A 25 -7.91 9.21 -4.47
C LYS A 25 -7.62 10.69 -4.20
N PRO A 26 -7.76 11.17 -2.95
CA PRO A 26 -7.34 12.51 -2.61
C PRO A 26 -5.86 12.68 -2.96
N THR A 27 -5.51 13.85 -3.52
CA THR A 27 -4.12 14.19 -3.80
C THR A 27 -3.34 14.16 -2.50
N ARG A 28 -2.35 13.27 -2.40
CA ARG A 28 -1.46 13.26 -1.25
C ARG A 28 -0.53 14.45 -1.39
N PHE A 29 -0.70 15.45 -0.52
CA PHE A 29 0.21 16.61 -0.47
C PHE A 29 1.65 16.21 -0.12
N LEU A 30 1.83 15.08 0.58
CA LEU A 30 3.13 14.55 0.98
C LEU A 30 3.23 13.06 0.63
N SER A 31 4.43 12.63 0.22
CA SER A 31 4.74 11.21 0.15
C SER A 31 4.71 10.58 1.55
N CYS A 32 4.41 9.27 1.64
CA CYS A 32 4.44 8.54 2.91
C CYS A 32 5.80 8.67 3.61
N PHE A 33 6.89 8.64 2.83
CA PHE A 33 8.24 8.87 3.32
C PHE A 33 8.40 10.24 3.98
N ARG A 34 7.98 11.32 3.28
CA ARG A 34 8.11 12.69 3.80
C ARG A 34 7.23 12.90 5.03
N ARG A 35 6.05 12.28 5.08
CA ARG A 35 5.19 12.29 6.27
C ARG A 35 5.87 11.63 7.47
N GLY A 36 6.49 10.45 7.29
CA GLY A 36 7.24 9.77 8.35
C GLY A 36 8.44 10.58 8.84
N PHE A 37 9.20 11.19 7.93
CA PHE A 37 10.34 12.03 8.28
C PHE A 37 9.94 13.24 9.15
N ILE A 38 8.84 13.92 8.80
CA ILE A 38 8.31 15.04 9.60
C ILE A 38 7.90 14.55 11.00
N GLN A 39 7.25 13.40 11.11
CA GLN A 39 6.87 12.84 12.42
C GLN A 39 8.07 12.58 13.31
N ILE A 40 9.17 12.06 12.75
CA ILE A 40 10.42 11.83 13.49
C ILE A 40 11.00 13.16 13.99
N ILE A 41 11.10 14.17 13.12
CA ILE A 41 11.62 15.49 13.51
C ILE A 41 10.77 16.10 14.63
N VAL A 42 9.45 16.06 14.51
CA VAL A 42 8.54 16.61 15.52
C VAL A 42 8.69 15.88 16.85
N ALA A 43 8.81 14.55 16.85
CA ALA A 43 9.04 13.78 18.06
C ALA A 43 10.35 14.19 18.76
N LEU A 44 11.43 14.38 18.00
CA LEU A 44 12.72 14.85 18.54
C LEU A 44 12.62 16.27 19.13
N LEU A 45 11.96 17.19 18.43
CA LEU A 45 11.79 18.58 18.91
C LEU A 45 10.97 18.65 20.20
N LEU A 46 10.02 17.73 20.39
CA LEU A 46 9.15 17.66 21.56
C LEU A 46 9.70 16.75 22.68
N ALA A 47 10.95 16.26 22.54
CA ALA A 47 11.56 15.28 23.43
C ALA A 47 10.65 14.05 23.70
N GLN A 48 9.88 13.65 22.70
CA GLN A 48 8.98 12.50 22.74
C GLN A 48 9.71 11.23 22.27
N PRO A 49 9.27 10.04 22.71
CA PRO A 49 9.78 8.79 22.18
C PRO A 49 9.55 8.70 20.67
N LEU A 50 10.51 8.13 19.96
CA LEU A 50 10.40 7.91 18.52
C LEU A 50 9.28 6.89 18.23
N PRO A 51 8.46 7.11 17.20
CA PRO A 51 7.45 6.15 16.80
C PRO A 51 8.11 4.85 16.35
N VAL A 52 7.85 3.76 17.08
CA VAL A 52 8.29 2.41 16.72
C VAL A 52 7.12 1.72 16.03
N ALA A 53 7.29 1.33 14.77
CA ALA A 53 6.29 0.58 14.02
C ALA A 53 6.80 -0.84 13.75
N SER A 54 5.94 -1.83 13.95
CA SER A 54 6.20 -3.20 13.52
C SER A 54 5.53 -3.40 12.15
N PHE A 55 6.29 -3.92 11.19
CA PHE A 55 5.74 -4.31 9.90
C PHE A 55 5.31 -5.77 10.00
N PHE A 56 4.00 -6.01 10.03
CA PHE A 56 3.44 -7.34 9.95
C PHE A 56 3.09 -7.63 8.49
N PRO A 57 3.76 -8.60 7.85
CA PRO A 57 3.37 -9.01 6.51
C PRO A 57 1.99 -9.67 6.58
N GLU A 58 1.08 -9.23 5.71
CA GLU A 58 -0.21 -9.89 5.52
C GLU A 58 0.03 -11.35 5.09
N SER A 59 -0.58 -12.32 5.77
CA SER A 59 -0.43 -13.74 5.43
C SER A 59 -1.22 -14.04 4.16
N TRP A 60 -0.54 -13.93 3.01
CA TRP A 60 -1.20 -13.91 1.70
C TRP A 60 -1.99 -15.18 1.31
N ARG A 61 -1.91 -16.29 2.05
CA ARG A 61 -2.81 -17.45 1.89
C ARG A 61 -2.89 -18.23 3.20
N SER A 62 -3.98 -18.09 3.97
CA SER A 62 -4.49 -19.24 4.71
C SER A 62 -5.43 -19.98 3.76
N PRO A 63 -5.23 -21.27 3.46
CA PRO A 63 -6.20 -22.05 2.71
C PRO A 63 -7.44 -22.25 3.58
N THR A 64 -8.33 -21.25 3.63
CA THR A 64 -9.71 -21.49 3.99
C THR A 64 -10.30 -22.25 2.82
N ALA A 65 -10.42 -23.56 3.01
CA ALA A 65 -11.14 -24.44 2.11
C ALA A 65 -12.48 -23.77 1.79
N PHE A 66 -12.64 -23.31 0.55
CA PHE A 66 -13.93 -22.94 0.02
C PHE A 66 -14.74 -24.23 -0.06
N SER A 67 -15.50 -24.52 1.00
CA SER A 67 -16.53 -25.54 0.99
C SER A 67 -17.65 -25.04 0.09
N SER A 68 -17.70 -25.57 -1.13
CA SER A 68 -18.84 -25.41 -2.03
C SER A 68 -20.02 -26.18 -1.43
N ALA A 69 -21.09 -25.48 -1.09
CA ALA A 69 -22.41 -26.05 -0.80
C ALA A 69 -23.35 -25.69 -1.96
#